data_AF-A0A7J2R478-F1
#
_entry.id   AF-A0A7J2R478-F1
#
_cell.length_a   1.000
_cell.length_b   1.000
_cell.length_c   1.000
_cell.angle_alpha   90.00
_cell.angle_beta   90.00
_cell.angle_gamma   90.00
#
_symmetry.space_group_name_H-M   'P 1'
#
loop_
_entity.id
_entity.type
_entity.pdbx_description
1 polymer ?
#
loop_
_entity_poly.entity_id
_entity_poly.type
_entity_poly.pdbx_seq_one_letter_code
_entity_poly.pdbx_strand_id
1 'polypeptide(L)'
;MENFEEKSSQISKYNEAGLQIMRLNELWLRAEFYASHGSLIKWKFKLDSIWRELYADVLRSDKSKDIIKKNIKLKKTISECKTSSTLYDSLNERHQFLKENQDSFGKGGIYIDEDTDDFE
;
A
#
# COMPACT_ATOMS: atom_id res chain seq x y z
N MET A 1 -2.83 -24.92 28.14
CA MET A 1 -3.53 -23.63 27.95
C MET A 1 -2.82 -22.77 26.91
N GLU A 2 -1.48 -22.72 26.88
CA GLU A 2 -0.68 -22.01 25.84
C GLU A 2 -1.09 -22.33 24.38
N ASN A 3 -1.33 -23.59 24.06
CA ASN A 3 -1.64 -24.04 22.68
C ASN A 3 -2.97 -23.47 22.12
N PHE A 4 -3.90 -23.02 22.98
CA PHE A 4 -5.17 -22.43 22.53
C PHE A 4 -5.05 -20.92 22.25
N GLU A 5 -4.23 -20.22 23.05
CA GLU A 5 -3.94 -18.79 22.88
C GLU A 5 -3.10 -18.56 21.62
N GLU A 6 -2.09 -19.39 21.37
CA GLU A 6 -1.27 -19.32 20.16
C GLU A 6 -2.11 -19.50 18.89
N LYS A 7 -2.98 -20.53 18.86
CA LYS A 7 -3.91 -20.77 17.74
C LYS A 7 -4.88 -19.61 17.51
N SER A 8 -5.44 -19.05 18.57
CA SER A 8 -6.34 -17.89 18.48
C SER A 8 -5.62 -16.65 17.92
N SER A 9 -4.37 -16.43 18.34
CA SER A 9 -3.54 -15.32 17.86
C SER A 9 -3.22 -15.45 16.37
N GLN A 10 -2.94 -16.66 15.90
CA GLN A 10 -2.67 -16.94 14.49
C GLN A 10 -3.92 -16.66 13.64
N ILE A 11 -5.09 -17.18 14.03
CA ILE A 11 -6.36 -16.94 13.32
C ILE A 11 -6.64 -15.43 13.23
N SER A 12 -6.41 -14.69 14.31
CA SER A 12 -6.62 -13.23 14.33
C SER A 12 -5.69 -12.49 13.36
N LYS A 13 -4.42 -12.90 13.26
CA LYS A 13 -3.45 -12.34 12.31
C LYS A 13 -3.83 -12.64 10.85
N TYR A 14 -4.25 -13.87 10.56
CA TYR A 14 -4.70 -14.25 9.21
C TYR A 14 -5.93 -13.43 8.78
N ASN A 15 -6.89 -13.27 9.68
CA ASN A 15 -8.09 -12.47 9.42
C ASN A 15 -7.73 -11.00 9.14
N GLU A 16 -6.84 -10.41 9.94
CA GLU A 16 -6.44 -9.01 9.72
C GLU A 16 -5.68 -8.84 8.39
N ALA A 17 -4.79 -9.77 8.04
CA ALA A 17 -4.09 -9.74 6.76
C ALA A 17 -5.08 -9.79 5.57
N GLY A 18 -6.08 -10.69 5.63
CA GLY A 18 -7.13 -10.78 4.62
C GLY A 18 -7.97 -9.51 4.52
N LEU A 19 -8.39 -8.96 5.66
CA LEU A 19 -9.15 -7.69 5.70
C LEU A 19 -8.33 -6.52 5.14
N GLN A 20 -7.04 -6.45 5.43
CA GLN A 20 -6.17 -5.41 4.91
C GLN A 20 -6.03 -5.50 3.38
N ILE A 21 -5.90 -6.71 2.83
CA ILE A 21 -5.88 -6.93 1.37
C ILE A 21 -7.18 -6.46 0.73
N MET A 22 -8.34 -6.80 1.32
CA MET A 22 -9.64 -6.33 0.83
C MET A 22 -9.76 -4.80 0.85
N ARG A 23 -9.37 -4.15 1.97
CA ARG A 23 -9.38 -2.68 2.09
C ARG A 23 -8.46 -2.03 1.06
N LEU A 24 -7.25 -2.56 0.88
CA LEU A 24 -6.32 -2.06 -0.13
C LEU A 24 -6.92 -2.17 -1.53
N ASN A 25 -7.53 -3.31 -1.88
CA ASN A 25 -8.19 -3.50 -3.17
C ASN A 25 -9.28 -2.45 -3.42
N GLU A 26 -10.18 -2.21 -2.46
CA GLU A 26 -11.20 -1.17 -2.59
C GLU A 26 -10.61 0.24 -2.76
N LEU A 27 -9.53 0.55 -2.05
CA LEU A 27 -8.85 1.83 -2.17
C LEU A 27 -8.24 2.01 -3.56
N TRP A 28 -7.66 0.97 -4.14
CA TRP A 28 -7.12 1.01 -5.50
C TRP A 28 -8.20 1.19 -6.54
N LEU A 29 -9.31 0.43 -6.48
CA LEU A 29 -10.43 0.61 -7.40
C LEU A 29 -10.94 2.07 -7.40
N ARG A 30 -11.01 2.70 -6.22
CA ARG A 30 -11.38 4.12 -6.10
C ARG A 30 -10.29 5.06 -6.63
N ALA A 31 -9.02 4.75 -6.40
CA ALA A 31 -7.91 5.54 -6.93
C ALA A 31 -7.91 5.54 -8.47
N GLU A 32 -8.08 4.37 -9.09
CA GLU A 32 -8.19 4.19 -10.54
C GLU A 32 -9.40 4.93 -11.13
N PHE A 33 -10.55 4.85 -10.45
CA PHE A 33 -11.73 5.59 -10.85
C PHE A 33 -11.45 7.11 -10.86
N TYR A 34 -10.82 7.66 -9.82
CA TYR A 34 -10.52 9.09 -9.80
C TYR A 34 -9.41 9.50 -10.78
N ALA A 35 -8.42 8.64 -11.01
CA ALA A 35 -7.36 8.87 -11.98
C ALA A 35 -7.92 8.95 -13.41
N SER A 36 -8.75 7.98 -13.81
CA SER A 36 -9.36 7.92 -15.15
C SER A 36 -10.34 9.06 -15.44
N HIS A 37 -10.99 9.61 -14.41
CA HIS A 37 -11.94 10.72 -14.54
C HIS A 37 -11.32 12.11 -14.28
N GLY A 38 -9.99 12.21 -14.18
CA GLY A 38 -9.29 13.48 -13.93
C GLY A 38 -9.62 14.14 -12.58
N SER A 39 -10.17 13.38 -11.62
CA SER A 39 -10.53 13.86 -10.29
C SER A 39 -9.31 13.92 -9.36
N LEU A 40 -8.33 14.76 -9.69
CA LEU A 40 -6.97 14.76 -9.11
C LEU A 40 -6.95 14.93 -7.58
N ILE A 41 -7.81 15.79 -7.03
CA ILE A 41 -7.88 15.99 -5.56
C ILE A 41 -8.38 14.73 -4.85
N LYS A 42 -9.42 14.08 -5.40
CA LYS A 42 -9.95 12.83 -4.83
C LYS A 42 -8.93 11.71 -4.96
N TRP A 43 -8.23 11.64 -6.10
CA TRP A 43 -7.14 10.69 -6.31
C TRP A 43 -6.03 10.87 -5.27
N LYS A 44 -5.56 12.10 -5.03
CA LYS A 44 -4.59 12.45 -3.98
C LYS A 44 -5.00 11.92 -2.61
N PHE A 45 -6.25 12.15 -2.20
CA PHE A 45 -6.77 11.65 -0.92
C PHE A 45 -6.84 10.12 -0.85
N LYS A 46 -7.08 9.44 -1.98
CA LYS A 46 -7.02 7.97 -2.02
C LYS A 46 -5.61 7.45 -1.90
N LEU A 47 -4.61 8.08 -2.53
CA LEU A 47 -3.20 7.74 -2.31
C LEU A 47 -2.76 7.93 -0.85
N ASP A 48 -3.27 8.97 -0.17
CA ASP A 48 -3.02 9.13 1.28
C ASP A 48 -3.67 8.02 2.12
N SER A 49 -4.81 7.49 1.68
CA SER A 49 -5.50 6.40 2.37
C SER A 49 -4.77 5.07 2.18
N ILE A 50 -4.29 4.80 0.97
CA ILE A 50 -3.44 3.65 0.65
C ILE A 50 -2.17 3.69 1.49
N TRP A 51 -1.51 4.85 1.57
CA TRP A 51 -0.32 5.01 2.40
C TRP A 51 -0.58 4.66 3.87
N ARG A 52 -1.74 5.04 4.44
CA ARG A 52 -2.08 4.69 5.83
C ARG A 52 -2.20 3.18 6.04
N GLU A 53 -2.82 2.47 5.11
CA GLU A 53 -2.92 1.00 5.18
C GLU A 53 -1.54 0.34 5.08
N LEU A 54 -0.65 0.85 4.22
CA LEU A 54 0.70 0.31 4.03
C LEU A 54 1.68 0.71 5.14
N TYR A 55 1.38 1.76 5.91
CA TYR A 55 2.36 2.38 6.81
C TYR A 55 2.90 1.42 7.89
N ALA A 56 2.04 0.53 8.40
CA ALA A 56 2.45 -0.47 9.39
C ALA A 56 3.51 -1.44 8.82
N ASP A 57 3.39 -1.82 7.55
CA ASP A 57 4.38 -2.67 6.87
C ASP A 57 5.66 -1.91 6.58
N VAL A 58 5.55 -0.65 6.18
CA VAL A 58 6.70 0.23 5.99
C VAL A 58 7.53 0.32 7.28
N LEU A 59 6.89 0.46 8.44
CA LEU A 59 7.61 0.52 9.73
C LEU A 59 8.34 -0.78 10.07
N ARG A 60 7.89 -1.93 9.57
CA ARG A 60 8.53 -3.23 9.75
C ARG A 60 9.62 -3.52 8.73
N SER A 61 9.75 -2.73 7.67
CA SER A 61 10.77 -2.90 6.64
C SER A 61 12.12 -2.35 7.07
N ASP A 62 13.20 -3.04 6.71
CA ASP A 62 14.58 -2.54 6.88
C ASP A 62 14.83 -1.23 6.12
N LYS A 63 14.05 -0.97 5.06
CA LYS A 63 14.12 0.25 4.23
C LYS A 63 13.14 1.33 4.69
N SER A 64 12.53 1.20 5.87
CA SER A 64 11.48 2.09 6.39
C SER A 64 11.81 3.58 6.22
N LYS A 65 13.01 4.00 6.64
CA LYS A 65 13.45 5.41 6.56
C LYS A 65 13.47 5.93 5.13
N ASP A 66 13.96 5.14 4.18
CA ASP A 66 14.07 5.53 2.77
C ASP A 66 12.70 5.60 2.11
N ILE A 67 11.82 4.63 2.38
CA ILE A 67 10.44 4.59 1.89
C ILE A 67 9.68 5.83 2.40
N ILE A 68 9.76 6.11 3.71
CA ILE A 68 9.10 7.28 4.31
C ILE A 68 9.64 8.58 3.70
N LYS A 69 10.96 8.72 3.57
CA LYS A 69 11.59 9.90 2.99
C LYS A 69 11.15 10.11 1.53
N LYS A 70 11.09 9.05 0.71
CA LYS A 70 10.61 9.11 -0.68
C LYS A 70 9.15 9.53 -0.74
N ASN A 71 8.27 8.97 0.10
CA ASN A 71 6.86 9.39 0.14
C ASN A 71 6.69 10.87 0.54
N ILE A 72 7.46 11.36 1.53
CA ILE A 72 7.43 12.77 1.93
C ILE A 72 7.85 13.67 0.77
N LYS A 73 8.93 13.30 0.05
CA LYS A 73 9.38 14.04 -1.14
C LYS A 73 8.28 14.10 -2.22
N LEU A 74 7.65 12.98 -2.53
CA LEU A 74 6.55 12.92 -3.50
C LEU A 74 5.36 13.80 -3.08
N LYS A 75 4.97 13.77 -1.79
CA LYS A 75 3.90 14.64 -1.28
C LYS A 75 4.25 16.12 -1.39
N LYS A 76 5.52 16.48 -1.15
CA LYS A 76 6.01 17.84 -1.32
C LYS A 76 5.92 18.27 -2.79
N THR A 77 6.42 17.46 -3.72
CA THR A 77 6.30 17.72 -5.16
C THR A 77 4.85 17.94 -5.58
N ILE A 78 3.93 17.06 -5.17
CA ILE A 78 2.49 17.19 -5.43
C ILE A 78 1.92 18.52 -4.90
N SER A 79 2.39 19.00 -3.75
CA SER A 79 1.92 20.26 -3.16
C SER A 79 2.44 21.51 -3.88
N GLU A 80 3.53 21.39 -4.62
CA GLU A 80 4.17 22.49 -5.34
C GLU A 80 3.72 22.57 -6.81
N CYS A 81 2.96 21.59 -7.31
CA CYS A 81 2.41 21.57 -8.66
C CYS A 81 1.49 22.77 -8.92
N LYS A 82 1.74 23.49 -10.02
CA LYS A 82 0.97 24.68 -10.43
C LYS A 82 -0.06 24.41 -11.52
N THR A 83 0.06 23.28 -12.21
CA THR A 83 -0.82 22.92 -13.34
C THR A 83 -1.41 21.53 -13.15
N SER A 84 -2.60 21.29 -13.72
CA SER A 84 -3.24 19.97 -13.66
C SER A 84 -2.40 18.87 -14.31
N SER A 85 -1.65 19.17 -15.38
CA SER A 85 -0.76 18.18 -16.02
C SER A 85 0.34 17.77 -15.05
N THR A 86 1.09 18.74 -14.50
CA THR A 86 2.16 18.44 -13.54
C THR A 86 1.65 17.75 -12.27
N LEU A 87 0.42 18.06 -11.85
CA LEU A 87 -0.23 17.40 -10.72
C LEU A 87 -0.58 15.95 -11.06
N TYR A 88 -1.12 15.70 -12.26
CA TYR A 88 -1.41 14.36 -12.75
C TYR A 88 -0.13 13.50 -12.78
N ASP A 89 0.94 14.01 -13.38
CA ASP A 89 2.21 13.29 -13.49
C ASP A 89 2.79 12.95 -12.10
N SER A 90 2.77 13.93 -11.17
CA SER A 90 3.26 13.73 -9.81
C SER A 90 2.39 12.77 -8.99
N LEU A 91 1.07 12.77 -9.21
CA LEU A 91 0.16 11.80 -8.60
C LEU A 91 0.40 10.40 -9.16
N ASN A 92 0.67 10.29 -10.45
CA ASN A 92 0.99 9.03 -11.10
C ASN A 92 2.32 8.44 -10.58
N GLU A 93 3.36 9.25 -10.43
CA GLU A 93 4.63 8.81 -9.84
C GLU A 93 4.42 8.28 -8.41
N ARG A 94 3.63 9.00 -7.60
CA ARG A 94 3.29 8.54 -6.24
C ARG A 94 2.43 7.29 -6.24
N HIS A 95 1.51 7.15 -7.19
CA HIS A 95 0.72 5.95 -7.37
C HIS A 95 1.63 4.74 -7.57
N GLN A 96 2.54 4.81 -8.54
CA GLN A 96 3.45 3.70 -8.85
C GLN A 96 4.34 3.35 -7.65
N PHE A 97 4.90 4.36 -6.99
CA PHE A 97 5.66 4.15 -5.76
C PHE A 97 4.85 3.39 -4.67
N LEU A 98 3.57 3.71 -4.50
CA LEU A 98 2.73 3.00 -3.53
C LEU A 98 2.40 1.57 -3.96
N LYS A 99 2.29 1.30 -5.27
CA LYS A 99 2.15 -0.07 -5.79
C LYS A 99 3.39 -0.91 -5.57
N GLU A 100 4.56 -0.39 -5.92
CA GLU A 100 5.85 -1.07 -5.67
C GLU A 100 6.00 -1.48 -4.20
N ASN A 101 5.62 -0.59 -3.27
CA ASN A 101 5.65 -0.91 -1.84
C ASN A 101 4.66 -2.02 -1.49
N GLN A 102 3.41 -1.95 -1.93
CA GLN A 102 2.42 -3.00 -1.68
C GLN A 102 2.90 -4.37 -2.18
N ASP A 103 3.46 -4.41 -3.38
CA ASP A 103 3.96 -5.62 -4.01
C ASP A 103 5.14 -6.18 -3.22
N SER A 104 6.06 -5.32 -2.78
CA SER A 104 7.20 -5.72 -1.94
C SER A 104 6.81 -6.27 -0.56
N PHE A 105 5.60 -5.98 -0.09
CA PHE A 105 5.06 -6.50 1.17
C PHE A 105 4.17 -7.74 0.97
N GLY A 106 4.15 -8.33 -0.23
CA GLY A 106 3.34 -9.52 -0.55
C GLY A 106 1.83 -9.25 -0.60
N LYS A 107 1.42 -7.98 -0.72
CA LYS A 107 0.00 -7.57 -0.73
C LYS A 107 -0.51 -7.23 -2.12
N GLY A 108 0.33 -7.40 -3.14
CA GLY A 108 0.03 -7.17 -4.55
C GLY A 108 -0.69 -8.32 -5.25
N GLY A 109 -0.88 -9.45 -4.58
CA GLY A 109 -1.28 -10.70 -5.25
C GLY A 109 -0.12 -11.37 -6.02
N ILE A 110 1.09 -10.82 -5.94
CA ILE A 110 2.31 -11.55 -6.27
C ILE A 110 2.53 -12.54 -5.13
N TYR A 111 2.04 -13.76 -5.33
CA TYR A 111 2.58 -14.92 -4.64
C TYR A 111 4.07 -14.95 -5.03
N ILE A 112 4.93 -14.50 -4.13
CA ILE A 112 6.27 -15.06 -4.12
C ILE A 112 6.00 -16.46 -3.59
N ASP A 113 6.10 -17.46 -4.47
CA ASP A 113 6.19 -18.85 -4.03
C ASP A 113 7.49 -18.96 -3.22
N GLU A 114 7.45 -18.50 -1.97
CA GLU A 114 8.46 -18.83 -0.97
C GLU A 114 8.17 -20.26 -0.55
N ASP A 115 8.88 -21.15 -1.22
CA ASP A 115 9.16 -22.53 -0.82
C ASP A 115 7.92 -23.36 -0.50
N THR A 116 7.41 -24.01 -1.55
CA THR A 116 7.00 -25.42 -1.45
C THR A 116 8.20 -26.27 -1.01
N ASP A 117 8.65 -26.10 0.24
CA ASP A 117 9.49 -27.07 0.93
C ASP A 117 8.56 -27.98 1.73
N ASP A 118 8.28 -29.11 1.08
CA ASP A 118 8.17 -30.44 1.66
C ASP A 118 7.20 -30.63 2.84
N PHE A 119 5.96 -30.98 2.48
CA PHE A 119 5.28 -32.06 3.18
C PHE A 119 6.01 -33.39 2.88
N GLU A 120 7.05 -33.69 3.65
CA GLU A 120 7.41 -35.08 4.00
C GLU A 120 7.04 -35.37 5.45
#